data_AF-A0A2C1DL19-F1
#
_entry.id   AF-A0A2C1DL19-F1
#
_cell.length_a   1.000
_cell.length_b   1.000
_cell.length_c   1.000
_cell.angle_alpha   90.00
_cell.angle_beta   90.00
_cell.angle_gamma   90.00
#
_symmetry.space_group_name_H-M   'P 1'
#
loop_
_entity.id
_entity.type
_entity.pdbx_description
1 polymer ?
#
loop_
_entity_poly.entity_id
_entity_poly.type
_entity_poly.pdbx_seq_one_letter_code
_entity_poly.pdbx_strand_id
1 'polypeptide(L)'
;ILLYAFQLGTITFTALILPGISEDSIDRITLIYVGMLFLGAVIVHIVTTIDTFKQASEGAFSKDERSISFFSKRKGDVMKWATIYALILFILICFHNDYGIDVLVLYAVGIVLLYTVAIGAAEFQLLVYCRFKFKSFNMTWEENERMRGRFRKQNKKFKTKNK
;
A
#
# COMPACT_ATOMS: atom_id res chain seq x y z
N ILE A 1 2.97 13.57 1.49
CA ILE A 1 2.90 12.23 0.85
C ILE A 1 1.97 11.29 1.62
N LEU A 2 2.25 10.91 2.88
CA LEU A 2 1.32 10.07 3.67
C LEU A 2 -0.08 10.68 3.83
N LEU A 3 -0.14 11.97 4.16
CA LEU A 3 -1.40 12.75 4.18
C LEU A 3 -2.09 12.78 2.82
N TYR A 4 -1.34 12.85 1.73
CA TYR A 4 -1.88 12.87 0.37
C TYR A 4 -2.46 11.51 -0.04
N ALA A 5 -1.82 10.39 0.34
CA ALA A 5 -2.34 9.06 0.10
C ALA A 5 -3.61 8.79 0.93
N PHE A 6 -3.62 9.25 2.19
CA PHE A 6 -4.80 9.18 3.04
C PHE A 6 -5.95 10.03 2.49
N GLN A 7 -5.67 11.26 2.05
CA GLN A 7 -6.62 12.16 1.39
C GLN A 7 -7.15 11.54 0.08
N LEU A 8 -6.28 10.95 -0.75
CA LEU A 8 -6.72 10.30 -2.00
C LEU A 8 -7.66 9.13 -1.71
N GLY A 9 -7.36 8.32 -0.68
CA GLY A 9 -8.22 7.21 -0.25
C GLY A 9 -9.57 7.67 0.29
N THR A 10 -9.59 8.74 1.10
CA THR A 10 -10.85 9.32 1.62
C THR A 10 -11.67 10.00 0.53
N ILE A 11 -11.06 10.78 -0.35
CA ILE A 11 -11.74 11.43 -1.47
C ILE A 11 -12.34 10.39 -2.43
N THR A 12 -11.60 9.32 -2.73
CA THR A 12 -12.10 8.22 -3.59
C THR A 12 -13.29 7.51 -2.93
N PHE A 13 -13.21 7.24 -1.63
CA PHE A 13 -14.32 6.67 -0.87
C PHE A 13 -15.54 7.59 -0.86
N THR A 14 -15.34 8.89 -0.62
CA THR A 14 -16.42 9.88 -0.68
C THR A 14 -17.02 9.96 -2.09
N ALA A 15 -16.21 9.92 -3.14
CA ALA A 15 -16.65 9.92 -4.53
C ALA A 15 -17.34 8.62 -4.98
N LEU A 16 -17.12 7.49 -4.29
CA LEU A 16 -17.88 6.25 -4.50
C LEU A 16 -19.24 6.26 -3.79
N ILE A 17 -19.38 7.06 -2.72
CA ILE A 17 -20.65 7.25 -2.02
C ILE A 17 -21.48 8.37 -2.68
N LEU A 18 -20.83 9.43 -3.17
CA LEU A 18 -21.46 10.66 -3.66
C LEU A 18 -22.49 10.47 -4.80
N PRO A 19 -22.28 9.60 -5.82
CA PRO A 19 -23.26 9.35 -6.88
C PRO A 19 -24.55 8.76 -6.32
N GLY A 20 -24.46 7.95 -5.27
CA GLY A 20 -25.62 7.43 -4.55
C GLY A 20 -26.33 8.48 -3.68
N ILE A 21 -25.67 9.59 -3.33
CA ILE A 21 -26.29 10.69 -2.55
C ILE A 21 -27.03 11.68 -3.48
N SER A 22 -26.57 11.84 -4.73
CA SER A 22 -27.12 12.83 -5.67
C SER A 22 -28.39 12.39 -6.40
N GLU A 23 -28.63 11.09 -6.53
CA GLU A 23 -29.88 10.52 -7.04
C GLU A 23 -30.60 9.86 -5.86
N ASP A 24 -31.86 10.21 -5.63
CA ASP A 24 -32.67 9.89 -4.45
C ASP A 24 -32.36 8.54 -3.76
N SER A 25 -32.04 8.62 -2.46
CA SER A 25 -31.89 7.51 -1.50
C SER A 25 -31.02 6.33 -1.97
N ILE A 26 -29.74 6.29 -1.56
CA ILE A 26 -28.90 5.09 -1.67
C ILE A 26 -29.70 3.88 -1.20
N ASP A 27 -29.94 2.93 -2.09
CA ASP A 27 -30.51 1.66 -1.69
C ASP A 27 -29.57 1.02 -0.65
N ARG A 28 -30.16 0.62 0.48
CA ARG A 28 -29.41 0.21 1.67
C ARG A 28 -28.49 -0.97 1.36
N ILE A 29 -28.82 -1.79 0.37
CA ILE A 29 -28.02 -2.95 -0.06
C ILE A 29 -26.78 -2.48 -0.83
N THR A 30 -26.91 -1.48 -1.70
CA THR A 30 -25.78 -0.85 -2.40
C THR A 30 -24.79 -0.23 -1.42
N LEU A 31 -25.28 0.45 -0.38
CA LEU A 31 -24.40 0.98 0.68
C LEU A 31 -23.63 -0.14 1.39
N ILE A 32 -24.27 -1.28 1.63
CA ILE A 32 -23.62 -2.46 2.23
C ILE A 32 -22.53 -3.00 1.29
N TYR A 33 -22.77 -3.09 -0.02
CA TYR A 33 -21.76 -3.53 -1.00
C TYR A 33 -20.57 -2.58 -1.07
N VAL A 34 -20.80 -1.26 -1.07
CA VAL A 34 -19.73 -0.25 -1.03
C VAL A 34 -18.95 -0.32 0.29
N GLY A 35 -19.65 -0.52 1.42
CA GLY A 35 -19.01 -0.73 2.72
C GLY A 35 -18.16 -2.00 2.76
N MET A 36 -18.61 -3.07 2.12
CA MET A 36 -17.86 -4.32 1.98
C MET A 36 -16.62 -4.16 1.08
N LEU A 37 -16.71 -3.41 -0.02
CA LEU A 37 -15.55 -3.05 -0.85
C LEU A 37 -14.49 -2.31 -0.03
N PHE A 38 -14.92 -1.34 0.78
CA PHE A 38 -14.03 -0.61 1.68
C PHE A 38 -13.38 -1.53 2.73
N LEU A 39 -14.17 -2.41 3.36
CA LEU A 39 -13.65 -3.39 4.32
C LEU A 39 -12.61 -4.30 3.67
N GLY A 40 -12.87 -4.77 2.44
CA GLY A 40 -11.92 -5.55 1.65
C GLY A 40 -10.61 -4.81 1.39
N ALA A 41 -10.68 -3.52 1.03
CA ALA A 41 -9.50 -2.68 0.84
C ALA A 41 -8.69 -2.51 2.14
N VAL A 42 -9.36 -2.34 3.29
CA VAL A 42 -8.71 -2.27 4.61
C VAL A 42 -7.98 -3.58 4.93
N ILE A 43 -8.61 -4.74 4.67
CA ILE A 43 -7.97 -6.06 4.88
C ILE A 43 -6.73 -6.20 3.99
N VAL A 44 -6.83 -5.84 2.70
CA VAL A 44 -5.70 -5.86 1.78
C VAL A 44 -4.57 -4.95 2.28
N HIS A 45 -4.90 -3.74 2.73
CA HIS A 45 -3.92 -2.82 3.31
C HIS A 45 -3.20 -3.44 4.51
N ILE A 46 -3.92 -3.99 5.49
CA ILE A 46 -3.32 -4.62 6.67
C ILE A 46 -2.40 -5.79 6.27
N VAL A 47 -2.87 -6.69 5.41
CA VAL A 47 -2.11 -7.87 5.00
C VAL A 47 -0.86 -7.47 4.21
N THR A 48 -0.97 -6.49 3.31
CA THR A 48 0.17 -5.98 2.54
C THR A 48 1.16 -5.24 3.43
N THR A 49 0.70 -4.50 4.45
CA THR A 49 1.55 -3.88 5.46
C THR A 49 2.32 -4.95 6.25
N ILE A 50 1.65 -5.97 6.79
CA ILE A 50 2.33 -7.06 7.51
C ILE A 50 3.34 -7.78 6.60
N ASP A 51 2.99 -8.00 5.33
CA ASP A 51 3.88 -8.67 4.38
C ASP A 51 5.14 -7.87 4.06
N THR A 52 4.98 -6.58 3.80
CA THR A 52 6.10 -5.66 3.55
C THR A 52 7.00 -5.54 4.77
N PHE A 53 6.45 -5.46 5.99
CA PHE A 53 7.24 -5.49 7.22
C PHE A 53 8.00 -6.80 7.42
N LYS A 54 7.36 -7.94 7.14
CA LYS A 54 8.02 -9.25 7.25
C LYS A 54 9.19 -9.37 6.28
N GLN A 55 8.98 -9.03 5.01
CA GLN A 55 10.05 -9.01 4.00
C GLN A 55 11.21 -8.09 4.40
N ALA A 56 10.89 -6.91 4.97
CA ALA A 56 11.91 -6.00 5.47
C ALA A 56 12.72 -6.59 6.63
N SER A 57 12.05 -7.28 7.56
CA SER A 57 12.70 -7.92 8.71
C SER A 57 13.63 -9.08 8.31
N GLU A 58 13.27 -9.80 7.24
CA GLU A 58 14.05 -10.91 6.67
C GLU A 58 15.23 -10.44 5.81
N GLY A 59 15.44 -9.12 5.68
CA GLY A 59 16.57 -8.55 4.94
C GLY A 59 16.43 -8.62 3.42
N ALA A 60 15.20 -8.77 2.89
CA ALA A 60 14.92 -8.84 1.46
C ALA A 60 15.35 -7.57 0.67
N PHE A 61 15.60 -6.46 1.37
CA PHE A 61 16.11 -5.20 0.81
C PHE A 61 17.62 -4.99 1.00
N SER A 62 18.36 -6.01 1.46
CA SER A 62 19.82 -5.94 1.57
C SER A 62 20.48 -6.10 0.19
N LYS A 63 21.63 -5.45 0.01
CA LYS A 63 22.28 -5.09 -1.28
C LYS A 63 22.68 -6.24 -2.22
N ASP A 64 22.37 -7.49 -1.93
CA ASP A 64 22.88 -8.64 -2.67
C ASP A 64 21.94 -9.06 -3.81
N GLU A 65 22.22 -8.53 -5.00
CA GLU A 65 22.01 -9.00 -6.39
C GLU A 65 20.79 -9.83 -6.84
N ARG A 66 19.80 -10.04 -5.99
CA ARG A 66 18.48 -10.48 -6.42
C ARG A 66 17.50 -9.59 -5.71
N SER A 67 17.08 -8.52 -6.38
CA SER A 67 15.86 -7.80 -6.03
C SER A 67 14.73 -8.82 -6.01
N ILE A 68 14.53 -9.49 -4.88
CA ILE A 68 13.37 -10.36 -4.70
C ILE A 68 12.22 -9.40 -4.84
N SER A 69 11.44 -9.63 -5.90
CA SER A 69 10.31 -8.80 -6.31
C SER A 69 9.56 -8.27 -5.08
N PHE A 70 9.29 -6.96 -5.06
CA PHE A 70 8.43 -6.28 -4.08
C PHE A 70 7.07 -7.00 -3.85
N PHE A 71 6.70 -7.89 -4.77
CA PHE A 71 5.61 -8.83 -4.65
C PHE A 71 6.12 -10.20 -4.19
N SER A 72 5.84 -10.54 -2.93
CA SER A 72 5.93 -11.91 -2.44
C SER A 72 4.83 -12.77 -3.07
N LYS A 73 5.02 -14.09 -3.06
CA LYS A 73 3.99 -15.06 -3.45
C LYS A 73 2.68 -14.85 -2.68
N ARG A 74 2.79 -14.54 -1.37
CA ARG A 74 1.65 -14.23 -0.50
C ARG A 74 0.90 -12.97 -0.95
N LYS A 75 1.61 -11.90 -1.31
CA LYS A 75 1.01 -10.66 -1.82
C LYS A 75 0.28 -10.88 -3.14
N GLY A 76 0.85 -11.71 -4.02
CA GLY A 76 0.20 -12.12 -5.27
C GLY A 76 -1.11 -12.89 -5.04
N ASP A 77 -1.12 -13.85 -4.13
CA ASP A 77 -2.34 -14.62 -3.82
C ASP A 77 -3.43 -13.75 -3.20
N VAL A 78 -3.08 -12.89 -2.25
CA VAL A 78 -4.01 -11.91 -1.64
C VAL A 78 -4.61 -10.99 -2.70
N MET A 79 -3.79 -10.52 -3.66
CA MET A 79 -4.26 -9.65 -4.73
C MET A 79 -5.23 -10.35 -5.68
N LYS A 80 -5.01 -11.64 -5.98
CA LYS A 80 -5.96 -12.45 -6.76
C LYS A 80 -7.30 -12.58 -6.06
N TRP A 81 -7.31 -12.97 -4.78
CA TRP A 81 -8.54 -13.10 -3.99
C TRP A 81 -9.26 -11.77 -3.83
N ALA A 82 -8.53 -10.68 -3.58
CA ALA A 82 -9.08 -9.34 -3.51
C ALA A 82 -9.71 -8.88 -4.83
N THR A 83 -9.08 -9.20 -5.97
CA THR A 83 -9.61 -8.89 -7.30
C THR A 83 -10.91 -9.66 -7.55
N ILE A 84 -10.95 -10.96 -7.26
CA ILE A 84 -12.16 -11.77 -7.40
C ILE A 84 -13.28 -11.22 -6.51
N TYR A 85 -12.98 -10.88 -5.25
CA TYR A 85 -13.93 -10.31 -4.32
C TYR A 85 -14.51 -8.97 -4.81
N ALA A 86 -13.65 -8.06 -5.25
CA ALA A 86 -14.05 -6.76 -5.76
C ALA A 86 -14.90 -6.88 -7.04
N LEU A 87 -14.56 -7.81 -7.93
CA LEU A 87 -15.34 -8.10 -9.15
C LEU A 87 -16.73 -8.65 -8.82
N ILE A 88 -16.84 -9.58 -7.87
CA ILE A 88 -18.15 -10.11 -7.43
C ILE A 88 -19.02 -8.97 -6.91
N LEU A 89 -18.49 -8.13 -6.00
CA LEU A 89 -19.25 -7.00 -5.46
C LEU A 89 -19.62 -5.97 -6.52
N PHE A 90 -18.72 -5.69 -7.47
CA PHE A 90 -19.02 -4.79 -8.58
C PHE A 90 -20.16 -5.32 -9.46
N ILE A 91 -20.14 -6.61 -9.79
CA ILE A 91 -21.22 -7.27 -10.53
C ILE A 91 -22.53 -7.20 -9.73
N LEU A 92 -22.51 -7.43 -8.41
CA LEU A 92 -23.70 -7.31 -7.56
C LEU A 92 -24.26 -5.88 -7.57
N ILE A 93 -23.41 -4.84 -7.52
CA ILE A 93 -23.84 -3.44 -7.63
C ILE A 93 -24.50 -3.19 -9.00
N CYS A 94 -23.94 -3.75 -10.08
CA CYS A 94 -24.51 -3.64 -11.43
C CYS A 94 -25.88 -4.32 -11.56
N PHE A 95 -26.10 -5.46 -10.91
CA PHE A 95 -27.39 -6.17 -10.98
C PHE A 95 -28.45 -5.56 -10.06
N HIS A 96 -28.04 -5.02 -8.91
CA HIS A 96 -28.96 -4.52 -7.91
C HIS A 96 -29.47 -3.11 -8.22
N ASN A 97 -28.68 -2.32 -8.96
CA ASN A 97 -29.04 -0.97 -9.34
C ASN A 97 -29.14 -0.90 -10.85
N ASP A 98 -30.19 -0.27 -11.36
CA ASP A 98 -30.34 0.06 -12.78
C ASP A 98 -29.51 1.31 -13.11
N TYR A 99 -28.21 1.27 -12.79
CA TYR A 99 -27.32 2.40 -12.99
C TYR A 99 -26.96 2.57 -14.46
N GLY A 100 -26.99 3.83 -14.91
CA GLY A 100 -26.43 4.21 -16.21
C GLY A 100 -24.93 3.89 -16.30
N ILE A 101 -24.44 3.74 -17.54
CA ILE A 101 -23.04 3.39 -17.83
C ILE A 101 -22.05 4.36 -17.17
N ASP A 102 -22.36 5.66 -17.11
CA ASP A 102 -21.50 6.67 -16.51
C ASP A 102 -21.26 6.41 -15.01
N VAL A 103 -22.30 6.02 -14.27
CA VAL A 103 -22.22 5.69 -12.84
C VAL A 103 -21.44 4.39 -12.63
N LEU A 104 -21.65 3.38 -13.48
CA LEU A 104 -20.89 2.12 -13.44
C LEU A 104 -19.40 2.33 -13.69
N VAL A 105 -19.04 3.17 -14.66
CA VAL A 105 -17.65 3.54 -14.94
C VAL A 105 -17.02 4.23 -13.73
N LEU A 106 -17.75 5.12 -13.06
CA LEU A 106 -17.27 5.78 -11.85
C LEU A 106 -17.01 4.77 -10.71
N TYR A 107 -17.89 3.79 -10.50
CA TYR A 107 -17.67 2.71 -9.54
C TYR A 107 -16.44 1.88 -9.90
N ALA A 108 -16.27 1.50 -11.17
CA ALA A 108 -15.11 0.72 -11.61
C ALA A 108 -13.79 1.48 -11.36
N VAL A 109 -13.73 2.75 -11.74
CA VAL A 109 -12.55 3.61 -11.52
C VAL A 109 -12.28 3.78 -10.02
N GLY A 110 -13.32 4.03 -9.22
CA GLY A 110 -13.16 4.20 -7.78
C GLY A 110 -12.69 2.94 -7.06
N ILE A 111 -13.14 1.75 -7.47
CA ILE A 111 -12.65 0.47 -6.92
C ILE A 111 -11.17 0.29 -7.23
N VAL A 112 -10.75 0.52 -8.47
CA VAL A 112 -9.34 0.42 -8.88
C VAL A 112 -8.48 1.38 -8.07
N LEU A 113 -8.91 2.63 -7.94
CA LEU A 113 -8.20 3.65 -7.16
C LEU A 113 -8.11 3.26 -5.68
N LEU A 114 -9.21 2.82 -5.07
CA LEU A 114 -9.27 2.44 -3.66
C LEU A 114 -8.25 1.33 -3.33
N TYR A 115 -8.25 0.24 -4.11
CA TYR A 115 -7.33 -0.88 -3.87
C TYR A 115 -5.87 -0.52 -4.22
N THR A 116 -5.64 0.31 -5.25
CA THR A 116 -4.30 0.79 -5.59
C THR A 116 -3.72 1.65 -4.47
N VAL A 117 -4.52 2.57 -3.92
CA VAL A 117 -4.12 3.41 -2.79
C VAL A 117 -3.89 2.56 -1.53
N ALA A 118 -4.75 1.58 -1.26
CA ALA A 118 -4.58 0.66 -0.13
C ALA A 118 -3.23 -0.08 -0.19
N ILE A 119 -2.85 -0.61 -1.35
CA ILE A 119 -1.56 -1.29 -1.54
C ILE A 119 -0.39 -0.31 -1.44
N GLY A 120 -0.47 0.83 -2.12
CA GLY A 120 0.60 1.82 -2.12
C GLY A 120 0.86 2.40 -0.72
N ALA A 121 -0.20 2.70 0.03
CA ALA A 121 -0.11 3.25 1.38
C ALA A 121 0.65 2.30 2.34
N ALA A 122 0.48 0.99 2.18
CA ALA A 122 1.17 -0.01 3.00
C ALA A 122 2.69 0.07 2.84
N GLU A 123 3.17 0.24 1.61
CA GLU A 123 4.59 0.36 1.30
C GLU A 123 5.18 1.69 1.78
N PHE A 124 4.40 2.78 1.67
CA PHE A 124 4.80 4.07 2.22
C PHE A 124 4.91 4.06 3.74
N GLN A 125 4.03 3.33 4.45
CA GLN A 125 4.14 3.15 5.90
C GLN A 125 5.45 2.48 6.29
N LEU A 126 5.89 1.46 5.55
CA LEU A 126 7.19 0.83 5.77
C LEU A 126 8.34 1.82 5.61
N LEU A 127 8.36 2.61 4.53
CA LEU A 127 9.41 3.61 4.28
C LEU A 127 9.46 4.68 5.38
N VAL A 128 8.30 5.18 5.83
CA VAL A 128 8.22 6.15 6.93
C VAL A 128 8.69 5.52 8.24
N TYR A 129 8.27 4.29 8.54
CA TYR A 129 8.71 3.57 9.74
C TYR A 129 10.23 3.37 9.75
N CYS A 130 10.81 2.94 8.64
CA CYS A 130 12.26 2.78 8.50
C CYS A 130 12.99 4.12 8.68
N ARG A 131 12.46 5.22 8.14
CA ARG A 131 13.02 6.57 8.31
C ARG A 131 13.02 7.05 9.76
N PHE A 132 11.96 6.79 10.51
CA PHE A 132 11.86 7.22 11.91
C PHE A 132 12.63 6.31 12.89
N LYS A 133 12.60 4.98 12.68
CA LYS A 133 13.18 4.03 13.63
C LYS A 133 14.69 3.86 13.48
N PHE A 134 15.22 3.92 12.26
CA PHE A 134 16.65 3.71 12.02
C PHE A 134 17.38 5.04 11.78
N LYS A 135 18.33 5.34 12.68
CA LYS A 135 19.21 6.53 12.57
C LYS A 135 19.96 6.58 11.24
N SER A 136 20.24 5.43 10.61
CA SER A 136 20.90 5.33 9.29
C SER A 136 20.10 5.93 8.14
N PHE A 137 18.76 5.98 8.22
CA PHE A 137 17.89 6.61 7.23
C PHE A 137 17.52 8.06 7.57
N ASN A 138 17.71 8.47 8.83
CA ASN A 138 17.63 9.87 9.25
C ASN A 138 18.98 10.60 9.13
N MET A 139 19.99 9.94 8.57
CA MET A 139 21.33 10.49 8.40
C MET A 139 21.44 11.14 7.02
N THR A 140 21.95 12.37 6.96
CA THR A 140 22.24 13.02 5.68
C THR A 140 23.29 12.23 4.92
N TRP A 141 23.24 12.35 3.59
CA TRP A 141 24.13 11.61 2.70
C TRP A 141 25.62 11.84 3.03
N GLU A 142 25.95 13.08 3.38
CA GLU A 142 27.29 13.53 3.79
C GLU A 142 27.76 12.91 5.13
N GLU A 143 26.86 12.80 6.11
CA GLU A 143 27.14 12.20 7.41
C GLU A 143 27.35 10.67 7.28
N ASN A 144 26.61 10.02 6.38
CA ASN A 144 26.78 8.60 6.05
C ASN A 144 28.13 8.31 5.37
N GLU A 145 28.57 9.17 4.44
CA GLU A 145 29.90 9.04 3.83
C GLU A 145 31.02 9.22 4.86
N ARG A 146 30.90 10.20 5.77
CA ARG A 146 31.86 10.38 6.87
C ARG A 146 31.95 9.14 7.75
N MET A 147 30.82 8.56 8.14
CA MET A 147 30.77 7.36 8.99
C MET A 147 31.39 6.15 8.28
N ARG A 148 31.04 5.90 7.00
CA ARG A 148 31.68 4.84 6.20
C ARG A 148 33.19 5.04 6.08
N GLY A 149 33.64 6.28 5.88
CA GLY A 149 35.06 6.65 5.85
C GLY A 149 35.78 6.35 7.16
N ARG A 150 35.15 6.64 8.31
CA ARG A 150 35.71 6.34 9.65
C ARG A 150 35.84 4.84 9.90
N PHE A 151 34.80 4.05 9.61
CA PHE A 151 34.85 2.59 9.74
C PHE A 151 35.93 1.96 8.84
N ARG A 152 36.06 2.42 7.59
CA ARG A 152 37.13 1.97 6.68
C ARG A 152 38.52 2.28 7.24
N LYS A 153 38.73 3.49 7.77
CA LYS A 153 40.01 3.91 8.37
C LYS A 153 40.34 3.11 9.64
N GLN A 154 39.35 2.85 10.51
CA GLN A 154 39.53 2.01 11.70
C GLN A 154 39.87 0.56 11.34
N ASN A 155 39.14 -0.06 10.40
CA ASN A 155 39.45 -1.41 9.95
C ASN A 155 40.85 -1.52 9.32
N LYS A 156 41.30 -0.49 8.60
CA LYS A 156 42.67 -0.45 8.06
C LYS A 156 43.70 -0.39 9.19
N LYS A 157 43.51 0.50 10.19
CA LYS A 157 44.38 0.59 11.38
C LYS A 157 44.44 -0.71 12.19
N PHE A 158 43.32 -1.41 12.33
CA PHE A 158 43.26 -2.67 13.08
C PHE A 158 44.01 -3.79 12.35
N LYS A 159 43.88 -3.88 11.01
CA LYS A 159 44.65 -4.82 10.19
C LYS A 159 46.16 -4.56 10.20
N THR A 160 46.59 -3.31 10.32
CA THR A 160 48.04 -2.98 10.43
C THR A 160 48.62 -3.26 11.82
N LYS A 161 47.78 -3.32 12.87
CA LYS A 161 48.23 -3.64 14.24
C LYS A 161 48.29 -5.14 14.54
N ASN A 162 47.55 -5.96 13.81
CA ASN A 162 47.55 -7.43 13.93
C ASN A 162 48.48 -8.12 12.91
N LYS A 163 49.39 -7.37 12.28
CA LYS A 163 50.45 -7.85 11.39
C LYS A 163 51.79 -7.53 12.02
#